data_AF-A0A7C0UH43-F1
#
_entry.id   AF-A0A7C0UH43-F1
#
_cell.length_a   1.000
_cell.length_b   1.000
_cell.length_c   1.000
_cell.angle_alpha   90.00
_cell.angle_beta   90.00
_cell.angle_gamma   90.00
#
_symmetry.space_group_name_H-M   'P 1'
#
loop_
_entity.id
_entity.type
_entity.pdbx_description
1 polymer ?
#
loop_
_entity_poly.entity_id
_entity_poly.type
_entity_poly.pdbx_seq_one_letter_code
_entity_poly.pdbx_strand_id
1 'polypeptide(L)'
;MLDERSIKVLWAVINSYINNPDPVGSRYVTRKYSLEFSPATIRNIMADLEELGFLSQPHTSAGRVPTDKGYRFYVENLMDENVCCHKGL
;
A
#
# COMPACT_ATOMS: atom_id res chain seq x y z
N MET A 1 11.67 9.12 6.95
CA MET A 1 10.96 9.55 5.73
C MET A 1 10.70 8.30 4.90
N LEU A 2 9.49 8.07 4.38
CA LEU A 2 9.22 6.89 3.56
C LEU A 2 9.87 7.04 2.18
N ASP A 3 10.43 5.93 1.67
CA ASP A 3 10.93 5.85 0.29
C ASP A 3 9.76 5.81 -0.70
N GLU A 4 9.96 6.32 -1.92
CA GLU A 4 8.95 6.33 -2.99
C GLU A 4 8.37 4.94 -3.27
N ARG A 5 9.18 3.88 -3.15
CA ARG A 5 8.73 2.50 -3.35
C ARG A 5 7.75 2.08 -2.25
N SER A 6 8.07 2.42 -1.01
CA SER A 6 7.21 2.13 0.15
C SER A 6 5.91 2.91 0.09
N ILE A 7 5.96 4.16 -0.40
CA ILE A 7 4.78 4.99 -0.63
C ILE A 7 3.86 4.34 -1.68
N LYS A 8 4.41 3.90 -2.84
CA LYS A 8 3.64 3.21 -3.88
C LYS A 8 2.97 1.93 -3.38
N VAL A 9 3.70 1.13 -2.57
CA VAL A 9 3.15 -0.10 -1.99
C VAL A 9 2.05 0.21 -0.97
N LEU A 10 2.27 1.19 -0.09
CA LEU A 10 1.28 1.63 0.90
C LEU A 10 0.00 2.14 0.22
N TRP A 11 0.14 2.96 -0.81
CA TRP A 11 -0.98 3.45 -1.63
C TRP A 11 -1.78 2.29 -2.23
N ALA A 12 -1.10 1.33 -2.85
CA ALA A 12 -1.74 0.20 -3.50
C ALA A 12 -2.51 -0.70 -2.51
N VAL A 13 -1.94 -0.91 -1.32
CA VAL A 13 -2.59 -1.65 -0.23
C VAL A 13 -3.82 -0.91 0.28
N ILE A 14 -3.70 0.37 0.59
CA ILE A 14 -4.82 1.20 1.09
C ILE A 14 -5.94 1.28 0.06
N ASN A 15 -5.61 1.61 -1.19
CA ASN A 15 -6.60 1.69 -2.27
C ASN A 15 -7.27 0.33 -2.51
N SER A 16 -6.53 -0.77 -2.44
CA SER A 16 -7.11 -2.11 -2.52
C SER A 16 -8.10 -2.37 -1.38
N TYR A 17 -7.74 -1.99 -0.16
CA TYR A 17 -8.55 -2.22 1.04
C TYR A 17 -9.81 -1.33 1.08
N ILE A 18 -9.73 -0.09 0.56
CA ILE A 18 -10.89 0.80 0.40
C ILE A 18 -11.89 0.21 -0.59
N ASN A 19 -11.40 -0.31 -1.73
CA ASN A 19 -12.27 -0.93 -2.73
C ASN A 19 -12.84 -2.28 -2.27
N ASN A 20 -12.09 -3.04 -1.49
CA ASN A 20 -12.47 -4.35 -1.02
C ASN A 20 -11.82 -4.64 0.34
N PRO A 21 -12.59 -4.73 1.44
CA PRO A 21 -12.09 -4.80 2.81
C PRO A 21 -11.54 -6.19 3.18
N ASP A 22 -10.72 -6.79 2.32
CA ASP A 22 -10.00 -8.03 2.56
C ASP A 22 -8.51 -7.77 2.80
N PRO A 23 -7.83 -8.61 3.63
CA PRO A 23 -6.40 -8.54 3.83
C PRO A 23 -5.63 -8.62 2.51
N VAL A 24 -4.77 -7.63 2.26
CA VAL A 24 -4.09 -7.49 0.97
C VAL A 24 -2.78 -8.26 0.99
N GLY A 25 -2.57 -9.15 0.03
CA GLY A 25 -1.33 -9.91 -0.14
C GLY A 25 -0.40 -9.29 -1.20
N SER A 26 0.91 -9.49 -1.06
CA SER A 26 1.90 -8.95 -2.02
C SER A 26 1.62 -9.38 -3.47
N ARG A 27 1.21 -10.64 -3.67
CA ARG A 27 0.87 -11.19 -4.99
C ARG A 27 -0.34 -10.52 -5.63
N TYR A 28 -1.31 -10.08 -4.81
CA TYR A 28 -2.48 -9.34 -5.29
C TYR A 28 -2.07 -7.94 -5.74
N VAL A 29 -1.25 -7.25 -4.93
CA VAL A 29 -0.74 -5.90 -5.23
C VAL A 29 0.07 -5.90 -6.53
N THR A 30 0.99 -6.85 -6.70
CA THR A 30 1.79 -6.96 -7.94
C THR A 30 0.91 -7.10 -9.18
N ARG A 31 -0.15 -7.93 -9.11
CA ARG A 31 -1.02 -8.21 -10.26
C ARG A 31 -1.97 -7.05 -10.57
N LYS A 32 -2.52 -6.39 -9.55
CA LYS A 32 -3.53 -5.34 -9.74
C LYS A 32 -2.94 -4.00 -10.15
N TYR A 33 -1.78 -3.65 -9.61
CA TYR A 33 -1.16 -2.34 -9.81
C TYR A 33 0.07 -2.37 -10.72
N SER A 34 0.38 -3.53 -11.32
CA SER A 34 1.52 -3.73 -12.22
C SER A 34 2.80 -3.07 -11.71
N LEU A 35 3.06 -3.20 -10.40
CA LEU A 35 4.26 -2.63 -9.80
C LEU A 35 5.49 -3.32 -10.40
N GLU A 36 6.53 -2.55 -10.71
CA GLU A 36 7.81 -3.04 -11.26
C GLU A 36 8.61 -3.91 -10.27
N PHE A 37 8.04 -4.22 -9.10
CA PHE A 37 8.69 -4.95 -8.02
C PHE A 37 8.22 -6.40 -7.96
N SER A 38 9.16 -7.28 -7.62
CA SER A 38 8.84 -8.69 -7.39
C SER A 38 7.90 -8.87 -6.19
N PRO A 39 7.08 -9.94 -6.14
CA PRO A 39 6.23 -10.24 -4.99
C PRO A 39 7.01 -10.39 -3.67
N ALA A 40 8.28 -10.80 -3.73
CA ALA A 40 9.17 -10.89 -2.59
C ALA A 40 9.58 -9.52 -2.08
N THR A 41 9.96 -8.61 -2.99
CA THR A 41 10.28 -7.21 -2.67
C THR A 41 9.09 -6.51 -2.01
N ILE A 42 7.89 -6.68 -2.56
CA ILE A 42 6.67 -6.09 -2.00
C ILE A 42 6.38 -6.67 -0.61
N ARG A 43 6.59 -7.98 -0.41
CA ARG A 43 6.41 -8.59 0.92
C ARG A 43 7.35 -7.97 1.96
N ASN A 44 8.60 -7.73 1.60
CA ASN A 44 9.57 -7.08 2.50
C ASN A 44 9.15 -5.65 2.81
N ILE A 45 8.81 -4.86 1.79
CA ILE A 45 8.32 -3.48 1.97
C ILE A 45 7.06 -3.46 2.86
N MET A 46 6.13 -4.39 2.66
CA MET A 46 4.93 -4.49 3.50
C MET A 46 5.26 -4.86 4.95
N ALA A 47 6.32 -5.64 5.20
CA ALA A 47 6.81 -5.93 6.54
C ALA A 47 7.46 -4.70 7.18
N ASP A 48 8.25 -3.93 6.42
CA ASP A 48 8.82 -2.67 6.89
C ASP A 48 7.71 -1.65 7.24
N LEU A 49 6.68 -1.54 6.39
CA LEU A 49 5.51 -0.70 6.64
C LEU A 49 4.70 -1.14 7.87
N GLU A 50 4.70 -2.43 8.18
CA GLU A 50 4.10 -2.99 9.39
C GLU A 50 4.90 -2.60 10.64
N GLU A 51 6.23 -2.76 10.59
CA GLU A 51 7.12 -2.34 11.69
C GLU A 51 7.04 -0.82 11.96
N LEU A 52 6.88 -0.03 10.90
CA LEU A 52 6.65 1.41 10.99
C LEU A 52 5.23 1.79 11.46
N GLY A 53 4.32 0.82 11.58
CA GLY A 53 2.96 0.98 12.08
C GLY A 53 1.95 1.54 11.07
N PHE A 54 2.27 1.56 9.77
CA PHE A 54 1.34 1.96 8.70
C PHE A 54 0.42 0.82 8.26
N LEU A 55 0.92 -0.42 8.37
CA LEU A 55 0.17 -1.65 8.10
C LEU A 55 0.12 -2.51 9.36
N SER A 56 -0.80 -3.47 9.39
CA SER A 56 -0.90 -4.48 10.43
C SER A 56 -1.27 -5.83 9.82
N GLN A 57 -0.81 -6.92 10.42
CA GLN A 57 -1.17 -8.27 10.03
C GLN A 57 -2.16 -8.86 11.05
N PRO A 58 -3.45 -9.07 10.67
CA PRO A 58 -4.47 -9.53 11.63
C PRO A 58 -4.24 -10.99 12.07
N HIS A 59 -3.67 -11.83 11.20
CA HIS A 59 -3.33 -13.23 11.50
C HIS A 59 -2.02 -13.63 10.82
N THR A 60 -1.28 -14.59 11.37
CA THR A 60 0.04 -15.05 10.88
C THR A 60 0.06 -15.46 9.39
N SER A 61 -1.08 -15.87 8.84
CA SER A 61 -1.26 -16.27 7.43
C SER A 61 -1.97 -15.24 6.56
N ALA A 62 -2.54 -14.19 7.14
CA ALA A 62 -3.33 -13.20 6.41
C ALA A 62 -2.45 -12.17 5.69
N GLY A 63 -3.04 -11.49 4.71
CA GLY A 63 -2.47 -10.28 4.11
C GLY A 63 -2.32 -9.15 5.14
N ARG A 64 -1.98 -7.96 4.67
CA ARG A 64 -1.84 -6.78 5.53
C ARG A 64 -3.07 -5.91 5.37
N VAL A 65 -3.43 -5.22 6.44
CA VAL A 65 -4.49 -4.22 6.46
C VAL A 65 -3.90 -2.88 6.87
N PRO A 66 -4.39 -1.76 6.32
CA PRO A 66 -3.95 -0.44 6.73
C PRO A 66 -4.41 -0.09 8.14
N THR A 67 -3.55 0.61 8.88
CA THR A 67 -3.86 1.16 10.21
C THR A 67 -4.39 2.58 10.10
N ASP A 68 -4.87 3.16 11.20
CA ASP A 68 -5.24 4.59 11.26
C ASP A 68 -4.08 5.49 10.79
N LYS A 69 -2.85 5.16 11.19
CA LYS A 69 -1.64 5.87 10.76
C LYS A 69 -1.41 5.74 9.25
N GLY A 70 -1.62 4.54 8.69
CA GLY A 70 -1.59 4.29 7.24
C GLY A 70 -2.57 5.20 6.49
N TYR A 71 -3.82 5.24 6.96
CA TYR A 71 -4.86 6.09 6.38
C TYR A 71 -4.56 7.57 6.49
N ARG A 72 -4.09 8.03 7.65
CA ARG A 72 -3.73 9.43 7.85
C ARG A 72 -2.63 9.87 6.88
N PHE A 73 -1.57 9.07 6.78
CA PHE A 73 -0.49 9.34 5.83
C PHE A 73 -1.00 9.36 4.38
N TYR A 74 -1.91 8.44 4.03
CA TYR A 74 -2.51 8.40 2.70
C TYR A 74 -3.35 9.64 2.38
N VAL A 75 -4.17 10.11 3.31
CA VAL A 75 -4.96 11.34 3.11
C VAL A 75 -4.04 12.55 2.99
N GLU A 76 -3.02 12.65 3.84
CA GLU A 76 -2.10 13.80 3.90
C GLU A 76 -1.11 13.86 2.73
N ASN A 77 -0.71 12.73 2.15
CA ASN A 77 0.39 12.67 1.18
C ASN A 77 0.00 12.10 -0.18
N LEU A 78 -1.15 11.41 -0.29
CA LEU A 78 -1.51 10.64 -1.49
C LEU A 78 -2.89 11.00 -2.06
N MET A 79 -3.83 11.52 -1.25
CA MET A 79 -5.10 12.04 -1.77
C MET A 79 -4.92 13.36 -2.52
N ASP A 80 -3.94 14.20 -2.15
CA ASP A 80 -3.70 15.47 -2.84
C ASP A 80 -3.19 15.29 -4.28
N GLU A 81 -2.53 14.17 -4.61
CA GLU A 81 -2.18 13.83 -6.01
C GLU A 81 -3.39 13.38 -6.85
N ASN A 82 -4.58 13.22 -6.23
CA ASN A 82 -5.83 12.96 -6.95
C ASN A 82 -6.68 14.22 -7.15
N VAL A 83 -6.17 15.40 -6.79
CA VAL A 83 -6.70 16.66 -7.31
C VAL A 83 -5.82 17.11 -8.48
N CYS A 84 -6.25 16.67 -9.67
CA CYS A 84 -6.07 17.33 -10.97
C CYS A 84 -4.96 16.81 -11.93
N CYS A 85 -5.47 16.22 -13.02
CA CYS A 85 -4.94 16.20 -14.39
C CYS A 85 -3.82 15.23 -14.79
N HIS A 86 -4.22 14.21 -15.56
CA HIS A 86 -3.79 14.03 -16.95
C HIS A 86 -2.29 14.29 -17.23
N LYS A 87 -1.44 13.30 -16.98
CA LYS A 87 -0.31 13.05 -17.89
C LYS A 87 -0.82 12.01 -18.89
N GLY A 88 -1.36 12.42 -20.04
CA GLY A 88 -0.57 13.00 -21.11
C GLY A 88 0.04 11.86 -21.92
N LEU A 89 -0.76 11.33 -22.86
CA LEU A 89 -0.27 10.60 -24.04
C LEU A 89 0.61 11.51 -24.89
#